data_AF-A0A1G2G4F6-F1
#
_entry.id   AF-A0A1G2G4F6-F1
#
_cell.length_a   1.000
_cell.length_b   1.000
_cell.length_c   1.000
_cell.angle_alpha   90.00
_cell.angle_beta   90.00
_cell.angle_gamma   90.00
#
_symmetry.space_group_name_H-M   'P 1'
#
loop_
_entity.id
_entity.type
_entity.pdbx_description
1 polymer ?
#
loop_
_entity_poly.entity_id
_entity_poly.type
_entity_poly.pdbx_seq_one_letter_code
_entity_poly.pdbx_strand_id
1 'polypeptide(L)'
;MRNGIHRLVFLVLLMSVGLAVGIYSVKETVREELLLKNELRDFISLPVSLGGVVYEVENGMVTYAGRKASPFTSVRVLRIAHASVLNRLNPLFGMEGTNPSALKKSVELLETEKADIVALYNERDKKLLEGVLYPTAFLASLARTEEKRQTFIAAPSGEGAFFYYQKLGLTLKEYERYIEQSRSVYERFPDETYAFLGGESSPEKYLLAFAELESAAMGKNAELKKRKACVRRFSANCPSLSAAFQKLRYTAPLAMTPPEDAPPLVMEHKAILDAVHAALDVEFSPKDWSAKTEKVLVRTPAGVCEGRALGDTAFYEVQWEKGALSPDKDMRLTYLNDIYIFDITYENSLYHKLLKEKGSRYLDKSIENFYLCPDVGSRYVEFSTIAALRDLLQDVPLSKAPLGETFKTLEDHIVSAEVIQSENVSAYIATLSNFLTKKGEGVATELLGETWVMRAESILSMYRTQSGYFNAFIPLVTSRNKVIKRTASVGVRPSVSTLLATRNAPLLFLLAYNTSIIGTPPRLLKPTPFNQGKAHLLSYERDFKAWYTPEETLELFIHSKRTTLQMDKEGMEK
;
A
#
# COMPACT_ATOMS: atom_id res chain seq x y z
N MET A 1 41.79 37.48 -55.47
CA MET A 1 41.36 38.22 -54.25
C MET A 1 39.88 38.02 -53.87
N ARG A 2 38.93 37.86 -54.80
CA ARG A 2 37.49 37.69 -54.50
C ARG A 2 37.12 36.45 -53.66
N ASN A 3 37.82 35.32 -53.82
CA ASN A 3 37.57 34.09 -53.05
C ASN A 3 38.07 34.14 -51.58
N GLY A 4 39.00 35.04 -51.24
CA GLY A 4 39.49 35.21 -49.87
C GLY A 4 38.50 35.94 -48.96
N ILE A 5 37.78 36.92 -49.53
CA ILE A 5 36.80 37.73 -48.79
C ILE A 5 35.57 36.89 -48.42
N HIS A 6 35.08 36.03 -49.32
CA HIS A 6 33.95 35.14 -49.01
C HIS A 6 34.26 34.10 -47.93
N ARG A 7 35.50 33.57 -47.88
CA ARG A 7 35.93 32.67 -46.80
C ARG A 7 36.04 33.39 -45.46
N LEU A 8 36.56 34.62 -45.45
CA LEU A 8 36.67 35.42 -44.22
C LEU A 8 35.29 35.79 -43.67
N VAL A 9 34.36 36.23 -44.52
CA VAL A 9 32.98 36.56 -44.12
C VAL A 9 32.26 35.34 -43.56
N PHE A 10 32.39 34.17 -44.19
CA PHE A 10 31.77 32.93 -43.71
C PHE A 10 32.33 32.49 -42.34
N LEU A 11 33.64 32.64 -42.13
CA LEU A 11 34.30 32.29 -40.87
C LEU A 11 33.92 33.24 -39.72
N VAL A 12 33.80 34.55 -40.01
CA VAL A 12 33.28 35.56 -39.07
C VAL A 12 31.81 35.29 -38.74
N LEU A 13 30.99 34.91 -39.72
CA LEU A 13 29.59 34.54 -39.50
C LEU A 13 29.48 33.30 -38.60
N LEU A 14 30.23 32.23 -38.87
CA LEU A 14 30.29 31.05 -38.01
C LEU A 14 30.74 31.38 -36.59
N MET A 15 31.75 32.24 -36.43
CA MET A 15 32.21 32.69 -35.11
C MET A 15 31.15 33.52 -34.38
N SER A 16 30.46 34.43 -35.08
CA SER A 16 29.37 35.23 -34.49
C SER A 16 28.16 34.39 -34.09
N VAL A 17 27.81 33.38 -34.88
CA VAL A 17 26.74 32.41 -34.56
C VAL A 17 27.17 31.56 -33.37
N GLY A 18 28.41 31.05 -33.35
CA GLY A 18 28.96 30.31 -32.21
C GLY A 18 28.99 31.13 -30.92
N LEU A 19 29.37 32.41 -31.01
CA LEU A 19 29.40 33.33 -29.87
C LEU A 19 27.99 33.65 -29.37
N ALA A 20 27.04 33.90 -30.27
CA ALA A 20 25.63 34.14 -29.92
C ALA A 20 24.98 32.92 -29.27
N VAL A 21 25.22 31.71 -29.81
CA VAL A 21 24.76 30.43 -29.24
C VAL A 21 25.40 30.19 -27.87
N GLY A 22 26.70 30.49 -27.72
CA GLY A 22 27.42 30.40 -26.45
C GLY A 22 26.85 31.33 -25.39
N ILE A 23 26.66 32.62 -25.71
CA ILE A 23 26.06 33.61 -24.79
C ILE A 23 24.64 33.21 -24.40
N TYR A 24 23.84 32.76 -25.36
CA TYR A 24 22.48 32.30 -25.10
C TYR A 24 22.46 31.07 -24.17
N SER A 25 23.34 30.10 -24.41
CA SER A 25 23.47 28.89 -23.58
C SER A 25 23.89 29.22 -22.14
N VAL A 26 24.84 30.14 -21.95
CA VAL A 26 25.24 30.61 -20.61
C VAL A 26 24.09 31.32 -19.90
N LYS A 27 23.40 32.23 -20.59
CA LYS A 27 22.27 32.98 -20.03
C LYS A 27 21.14 32.04 -19.57
N GLU A 28 20.82 31.04 -20.39
CA GLU A 28 19.80 30.05 -20.04
C GLU A 28 20.25 29.17 -18.87
N THR A 29 21.52 28.76 -18.83
CA THR A 29 22.09 27.98 -17.72
C THR A 29 22.02 28.76 -16.41
N VAL A 30 22.38 30.04 -16.40
CA VAL A 30 22.30 30.89 -15.21
C VAL A 30 20.85 31.11 -14.75
N ARG A 31 19.93 31.31 -15.68
CA ARG A 31 18.50 31.43 -15.36
C ARG A 31 17.99 30.15 -14.70
N GLU A 32 18.35 29.02 -15.26
CA GLU A 32 17.94 27.71 -14.75
C GLU A 32 18.55 27.40 -13.38
N GLU A 33 19.85 27.71 -13.19
CA GLU A 33 20.53 27.62 -11.90
C GLU A 33 19.79 28.43 -10.84
N LEU A 34 19.37 29.65 -11.16
CA LEU A 34 18.63 30.50 -10.23
C LEU A 34 17.27 29.90 -9.84
N LEU A 35 16.53 29.34 -10.82
CA LEU A 35 15.25 28.67 -10.54
C LEU A 35 15.44 27.47 -9.63
N LEU A 36 16.40 26.60 -9.94
CA LEU A 36 16.70 25.41 -9.14
C LEU A 36 17.21 25.77 -7.75
N LYS A 37 18.08 26.78 -7.65
CA LYS A 37 18.56 27.30 -6.37
C LYS A 37 17.40 27.76 -5.49
N ASN A 38 16.43 28.48 -6.07
CA ASN A 38 15.26 28.94 -5.33
C ASN A 38 14.36 27.78 -4.88
N GLU A 39 14.16 26.77 -5.72
CA GLU A 39 13.38 25.58 -5.34
C GLU A 39 14.06 24.77 -4.24
N LEU A 40 15.38 24.64 -4.25
CA LEU A 40 16.14 23.81 -3.30
C LEU A 40 16.60 24.55 -2.05
N ARG A 41 16.46 25.88 -1.99
CA ARG A 41 16.99 26.70 -0.90
C ARG A 41 16.53 26.21 0.47
N ASP A 42 15.25 25.86 0.56
CA ASP A 42 14.58 25.59 1.83
C ASP A 42 14.40 24.09 2.09
N PHE A 43 15.06 23.23 1.30
CA PHE A 43 14.89 21.76 1.32
C PHE A 43 16.20 21.01 1.57
N ILE A 44 16.12 19.90 2.33
CA ILE A 44 17.25 19.01 2.56
C ILE A 44 17.64 18.35 1.24
N SER A 45 18.89 18.54 0.84
CA SER A 45 19.49 17.95 -0.36
C SER A 45 20.69 17.10 0.04
N LEU A 46 20.58 15.78 -0.14
CA LEU A 46 21.70 14.87 0.08
C LEU A 46 22.83 15.09 -0.95
N PRO A 47 24.08 14.72 -0.62
CA PRO A 47 25.19 14.80 -1.55
C PRO A 47 24.90 14.08 -2.87
N VAL A 48 25.24 14.72 -3.99
CA VAL A 48 24.90 14.24 -5.33
C VAL A 48 26.14 13.73 -6.06
N SER A 49 26.09 12.50 -6.57
CA SER A 49 27.14 11.94 -7.42
C SER A 49 26.92 12.27 -8.90
N LEU A 50 27.93 12.88 -9.53
CA LEU A 50 27.95 13.20 -10.96
C LEU A 50 29.33 12.87 -11.56
N GLY A 51 29.38 11.85 -12.42
CA GLY A 51 30.61 11.43 -13.09
C GLY A 51 31.68 10.89 -12.12
N GLY A 52 31.26 10.20 -11.06
CA GLY A 52 32.15 9.67 -10.02
C GLY A 52 32.60 10.69 -8.97
N VAL A 53 32.20 11.96 -9.12
CA VAL A 53 32.49 13.04 -8.17
C VAL A 53 31.25 13.33 -7.31
N VAL A 54 31.43 13.45 -6.00
CA VAL A 54 30.36 13.79 -5.05
C VAL A 54 30.36 15.29 -4.81
N TYR A 55 29.21 15.92 -4.97
CA TYR A 55 28.98 17.34 -4.76
C TYR A 55 28.05 17.56 -3.58
N GLU A 56 28.39 18.54 -2.74
CA GLU A 56 27.53 18.99 -1.65
C GLU A 56 26.53 20.02 -2.17
N VAL A 57 25.28 19.94 -1.70
CA VAL A 57 24.20 20.85 -2.07
C VAL A 57 23.60 21.48 -0.83
N GLU A 58 23.95 22.74 -0.58
CA GLU A 58 23.49 23.48 0.61
C GLU A 58 22.82 24.78 0.19
N ASN A 59 21.58 25.00 0.62
CA ASN A 59 20.80 26.21 0.29
C ASN A 59 20.77 26.51 -1.22
N GLY A 60 20.68 25.44 -2.03
CA GLY A 60 20.71 25.49 -3.48
C GLY A 60 22.07 25.89 -4.09
N MET A 61 23.16 25.88 -3.32
CA MET A 61 24.52 26.09 -3.80
C MET A 61 25.25 24.75 -3.93
N VAL A 62 25.99 24.59 -5.02
CA VAL A 62 26.76 23.36 -5.29
C VAL A 62 28.24 23.60 -5.03
N THR A 63 28.83 22.76 -4.18
CA THR A 63 30.27 22.81 -3.88
C THR A 63 30.94 21.45 -4.05
N TYR A 64 32.23 21.48 -4.33
CA TYR A 64 33.11 20.32 -4.37
C TYR A 64 34.43 20.70 -3.71
N ALA A 65 34.85 19.94 -2.69
CA ALA A 65 36.06 20.23 -1.90
C ALA A 65 36.12 21.69 -1.41
N GLY A 66 34.99 22.22 -0.94
CA GLY A 66 34.85 23.60 -0.46
C GLY A 66 34.84 24.69 -1.54
N ARG A 67 34.91 24.33 -2.82
CA ARG A 67 34.89 25.28 -3.95
C ARG A 67 33.54 25.24 -4.67
N LYS A 68 33.04 26.41 -5.07
CA LYS A 68 31.80 26.51 -5.85
C LYS A 68 31.97 25.84 -7.21
N ALA A 69 31.02 24.99 -7.60
CA ALA A 69 30.99 24.36 -8.90
C ALA A 69 30.73 25.37 -10.03
N SER A 70 31.15 25.05 -11.25
CA SER A 70 30.81 25.87 -12.43
C SER A 70 29.29 25.88 -12.67
N PRO A 71 28.69 26.94 -13.26
CA PRO A 71 27.25 27.00 -13.49
C PRO A 71 26.68 25.78 -14.23
N PHE A 72 27.41 25.28 -15.24
CA PHE A 72 27.01 24.09 -15.99
C PHE A 72 26.97 22.81 -15.13
N THR A 73 27.93 22.66 -14.21
CA THR A 73 27.98 21.54 -13.28
C THR A 73 26.90 21.69 -12.21
N SER A 74 26.77 22.89 -11.66
CA SER A 74 25.78 23.30 -10.67
C SER A 74 24.37 22.94 -11.13
N VAL A 75 23.96 23.36 -12.33
CA VAL A 75 22.64 23.03 -12.89
C VAL A 75 22.39 21.53 -12.98
N ARG A 76 23.37 20.74 -13.44
CA ARG A 76 23.21 19.28 -13.55
C ARG A 76 23.03 18.63 -12.19
N VAL A 77 23.83 19.04 -11.20
CA VAL A 77 23.73 18.57 -9.82
C VAL A 77 22.38 18.96 -9.20
N LEU A 78 21.98 20.22 -9.33
CA LEU A 78 20.73 20.73 -8.77
C LEU A 78 19.48 20.07 -9.40
N ARG A 79 19.49 19.73 -10.70
CA ARG A 79 18.39 18.94 -11.31
C ARG A 79 18.24 17.56 -10.67
N ILE A 80 19.36 16.90 -10.37
CA ILE A 80 19.36 15.59 -9.71
C ILE A 80 18.88 15.73 -8.27
N ALA A 81 19.38 16.72 -7.52
CA ALA A 81 18.91 17.03 -6.17
C ALA A 81 17.40 17.31 -6.15
N HIS A 82 16.90 18.19 -7.02
CA HIS A 82 15.48 18.48 -7.17
C HIS A 82 14.67 17.21 -7.46
N ALA A 83 15.13 16.37 -8.38
CA ALA A 83 14.45 15.11 -8.67
C ALA A 83 14.45 14.14 -7.48
N SER A 84 15.52 14.09 -6.71
CA SER A 84 15.58 13.29 -5.47
C SER A 84 14.55 13.78 -4.46
N VAL A 85 14.60 15.08 -4.10
CA VAL A 85 13.67 15.70 -3.14
C VAL A 85 12.22 15.53 -3.59
N LEU A 86 11.92 15.74 -4.87
CA LEU A 86 10.56 15.56 -5.40
C LEU A 86 10.03 14.13 -5.20
N ASN A 87 10.88 13.10 -5.36
CA ASN A 87 10.47 11.69 -5.20
C ASN A 87 10.55 11.19 -3.75
N ARG A 88 11.21 11.94 -2.86
CA ARG A 88 11.09 11.80 -1.40
C ARG A 88 9.74 12.34 -0.91
N LEU A 89 9.34 13.53 -1.33
CA LEU A 89 8.13 14.22 -0.85
C LEU A 89 6.83 13.75 -1.52
N ASN A 90 6.89 13.48 -2.82
CA ASN A 90 5.71 13.17 -3.64
C ASN A 90 6.03 12.11 -4.71
N PRO A 91 6.34 10.86 -4.31
CA PRO A 91 6.54 9.75 -5.24
C PRO A 91 5.30 9.50 -6.10
N LEU A 92 5.48 9.00 -7.32
CA LEU A 92 4.33 8.63 -8.18
C LEU A 92 3.67 7.32 -7.73
N PHE A 93 4.47 6.33 -7.31
CA PHE A 93 4.02 5.17 -6.54
C PHE A 93 4.73 5.21 -5.19
N GLY A 94 4.11 5.83 -4.19
CA GLY A 94 4.68 5.90 -2.84
C GLY A 94 4.47 4.60 -2.10
N MET A 95 5.56 3.93 -1.76
CA MET A 95 5.55 2.65 -1.04
C MET A 95 6.42 2.73 0.22
N GLU A 96 6.50 3.90 0.85
CA GLU A 96 7.19 4.05 2.13
C GLU A 96 6.67 3.04 3.16
N GLY A 97 7.57 2.41 3.92
CA GLY A 97 7.17 1.36 4.88
C GLY A 97 6.93 -0.03 4.26
N THR A 98 7.02 -0.18 2.94
CA THR A 98 7.09 -1.49 2.27
C THR A 98 8.53 -1.93 2.08
N ASN A 99 8.82 -3.21 2.33
CA ASN A 99 10.12 -3.81 2.00
C ASN A 99 10.13 -4.33 0.55
N PRO A 100 10.93 -3.74 -0.36
CA PRO A 100 10.93 -4.16 -1.78
C PRO A 100 11.39 -5.60 -2.00
N SER A 101 12.36 -6.07 -1.21
CA SER A 101 12.89 -7.43 -1.31
C SER A 101 11.86 -8.46 -0.85
N ALA A 102 11.15 -8.16 0.24
CA ALA A 102 10.05 -9.00 0.70
C ALA A 102 8.88 -8.98 -0.29
N LEU A 103 8.50 -7.80 -0.80
CA LEU A 103 7.45 -7.68 -1.81
C LEU A 103 7.74 -8.54 -3.04
N LYS A 104 8.99 -8.50 -3.56
CA LYS A 104 9.40 -9.32 -4.70
C LYS A 104 9.15 -10.81 -4.44
N LYS A 105 9.61 -11.32 -3.29
CA LYS A 105 9.44 -12.72 -2.92
C LYS A 105 7.96 -13.09 -2.72
N SER A 106 7.16 -12.22 -2.09
CA SER A 106 5.73 -12.45 -1.95
C SER A 106 5.03 -12.50 -3.32
N VAL A 107 5.45 -11.67 -4.28
CA VAL A 107 4.91 -11.73 -5.66
C VAL A 107 5.28 -13.05 -6.35
N GLU A 108 6.47 -13.61 -6.13
CA GLU A 108 6.85 -14.94 -6.65
C GLU A 108 5.93 -16.05 -6.10
N LEU A 109 5.54 -15.95 -4.82
CA LEU A 109 4.52 -16.85 -4.22
C LEU A 109 3.16 -16.68 -4.90
N LEU A 110 2.73 -15.44 -5.15
CA LEU A 110 1.47 -15.16 -5.83
C LEU A 110 1.46 -15.65 -7.28
N GLU A 111 2.60 -15.56 -7.98
CA GLU A 111 2.77 -16.10 -9.33
C GLU A 111 2.63 -17.63 -9.36
N THR A 112 3.22 -18.31 -8.38
CA THR A 112 3.08 -19.77 -8.22
C THR A 112 1.62 -20.15 -7.94
N GLU A 113 0.98 -19.49 -6.98
CA GLU A 113 -0.43 -19.75 -6.63
C GLU A 113 -1.36 -19.46 -7.82
N LYS A 114 -1.10 -18.37 -8.56
CA LYS A 114 -1.81 -18.05 -9.81
C LYS A 114 -1.69 -19.19 -10.81
N ALA A 115 -0.47 -19.68 -11.07
CA ALA A 115 -0.24 -20.76 -12.03
C ALA A 115 -1.01 -22.04 -11.66
N ASP A 116 -1.02 -22.38 -10.36
CA ASP A 116 -1.74 -23.55 -9.89
C ASP A 116 -3.26 -23.39 -10.01
N ILE A 117 -3.82 -22.20 -9.70
CA ILE A 117 -5.25 -21.93 -9.90
C ILE A 117 -5.62 -21.99 -11.38
N VAL A 118 -4.80 -21.38 -12.23
CA VAL A 118 -4.99 -21.34 -13.68
C VAL A 118 -5.01 -22.74 -14.29
N ALA A 119 -4.17 -23.65 -13.79
CA ALA A 119 -4.09 -25.04 -14.24
C ALA A 119 -5.39 -25.84 -14.02
N LEU A 120 -6.29 -25.36 -13.15
CA LEU A 120 -7.60 -25.98 -12.90
C LEU A 120 -8.61 -25.70 -14.02
N TYR A 121 -8.29 -24.82 -14.97
CA TYR A 121 -9.22 -24.33 -16.01
C TYR A 121 -8.88 -24.87 -17.40
N ASN A 122 -9.88 -24.93 -18.29
CA ASN A 122 -9.67 -25.32 -19.70
C ASN A 122 -8.79 -24.29 -20.44
N GLU A 123 -8.26 -24.64 -21.61
CA GLU A 123 -7.34 -23.76 -22.37
C GLU A 123 -7.88 -22.36 -22.67
N ARG A 124 -9.20 -22.22 -22.93
CA ARG A 124 -9.82 -20.92 -23.19
C ARG A 124 -9.82 -20.04 -21.94
N ASP A 125 -10.28 -20.60 -20.82
CA ASP A 125 -10.38 -19.90 -19.53
C ASP A 125 -8.99 -19.65 -18.93
N LYS A 126 -8.06 -20.59 -19.10
CA LYS A 126 -6.65 -20.49 -18.74
C LYS A 126 -6.00 -19.25 -19.36
N LYS A 127 -6.11 -19.08 -20.67
CA LYS A 127 -5.55 -17.90 -21.36
C LYS A 127 -6.10 -16.58 -20.83
N LEU A 128 -7.38 -16.57 -20.44
CA LEU A 128 -8.01 -15.40 -19.82
C LEU A 128 -7.42 -15.15 -18.43
N LEU A 129 -7.42 -16.15 -17.56
CA LEU A 129 -6.93 -16.05 -16.18
C LEU A 129 -5.43 -15.74 -16.10
N GLU A 130 -4.60 -16.26 -17.01
CA GLU A 130 -3.17 -15.91 -17.12
C GLU A 130 -2.97 -14.40 -17.30
N GLY A 131 -3.86 -13.73 -18.03
CA GLY A 131 -3.80 -12.29 -18.24
C GLY A 131 -4.24 -11.46 -17.04
N VAL A 132 -5.31 -11.87 -16.35
CA VAL A 132 -6.01 -10.96 -15.41
C VAL A 132 -6.19 -11.47 -13.99
N LEU A 133 -5.88 -12.73 -13.68
CA LEU A 133 -5.86 -13.21 -12.29
C LEU A 133 -4.58 -12.70 -11.64
N TYR A 134 -4.70 -11.67 -10.82
CA TYR A 134 -3.62 -10.93 -10.15
C TYR A 134 -2.65 -10.16 -11.07
N PRO A 135 -2.30 -8.91 -10.73
CA PRO A 135 -1.41 -8.08 -11.53
C PRO A 135 0.07 -8.35 -11.21
N THR A 136 0.52 -9.60 -11.23
CA THR A 136 1.86 -9.99 -10.73
C THR A 136 3.00 -9.27 -11.46
N ALA A 137 2.90 -9.07 -12.78
CA ALA A 137 3.87 -8.30 -13.55
C ALA A 137 4.00 -6.84 -13.08
N PHE A 138 2.86 -6.21 -12.75
CA PHE A 138 2.84 -4.87 -12.16
C PHE A 138 3.45 -4.89 -10.76
N LEU A 139 3.05 -5.80 -9.88
CA LEU A 139 3.56 -5.88 -8.50
C LEU A 139 5.09 -6.14 -8.46
N ALA A 140 5.60 -7.03 -9.32
CA ALA A 140 7.04 -7.26 -9.46
C ALA A 140 7.77 -6.03 -10.00
N SER A 141 7.13 -5.27 -10.92
CA SER A 141 7.66 -4.01 -11.43
C SER A 141 7.68 -2.92 -10.35
N LEU A 142 6.62 -2.84 -9.53
CA LEU A 142 6.47 -1.93 -8.41
C LEU A 142 7.57 -2.13 -7.37
N ALA A 143 7.84 -3.39 -6.96
CA ALA A 143 8.92 -3.71 -6.03
C ALA A 143 10.27 -3.19 -6.53
N ARG A 144 10.62 -3.46 -7.80
CA ARG A 144 11.87 -2.97 -8.41
C ARG A 144 11.92 -1.45 -8.51
N THR A 145 10.80 -0.80 -8.80
CA THR A 145 10.72 0.66 -8.87
C THR A 145 10.92 1.29 -7.50
N GLU A 146 10.33 0.73 -6.45
CA GLU A 146 10.50 1.21 -5.08
C GLU A 146 11.95 1.04 -4.60
N GLU A 147 12.58 -0.11 -4.86
CA GLU A 147 14.01 -0.32 -4.57
C GLU A 147 14.90 0.75 -5.23
N LYS A 148 14.64 1.05 -6.53
CA LYS A 148 15.37 2.09 -7.25
C LYS A 148 15.06 3.48 -6.74
N ARG A 149 13.84 3.74 -6.28
CA ARG A 149 13.48 5.00 -5.65
C ARG A 149 14.25 5.19 -4.35
N GLN A 150 14.21 4.21 -3.44
CA GLN A 150 14.90 4.24 -2.15
C GLN A 150 16.41 4.45 -2.34
N THR A 151 17.02 3.72 -3.29
CA THR A 151 18.43 3.91 -3.66
C THR A 151 18.70 5.32 -4.17
N PHE A 152 17.85 5.83 -5.07
CA PHE A 152 18.02 7.15 -5.68
C PHE A 152 17.87 8.29 -4.67
N ILE A 153 16.88 8.21 -3.76
CA ILE A 153 16.66 9.28 -2.78
C ILE A 153 17.71 9.26 -1.67
N ALA A 154 18.31 8.10 -1.34
CA ALA A 154 19.36 7.97 -0.34
C ALA A 154 20.76 8.32 -0.89
N ALA A 155 21.02 8.04 -2.17
CA ALA A 155 22.28 8.36 -2.85
C ALA A 155 22.01 8.96 -4.24
N PRO A 156 21.64 10.26 -4.32
CA PRO A 156 21.26 10.90 -5.57
C PRO A 156 22.38 10.88 -6.61
N SER A 157 22.06 10.42 -7.82
CA SER A 157 22.99 10.44 -8.95
C SER A 157 22.25 10.54 -10.28
N GLY A 158 22.98 10.95 -11.34
CA GLY A 158 22.41 11.02 -12.69
C GLY A 158 21.97 9.65 -13.22
N GLU A 159 22.78 8.62 -12.96
CA GLU A 159 22.45 7.22 -13.30
C GLU A 159 21.28 6.70 -12.47
N GLY A 160 21.29 6.95 -11.16
CA GLY A 160 20.19 6.58 -10.26
C GLY A 160 18.86 7.18 -10.70
N ALA A 161 18.83 8.47 -11.02
CA ALA A 161 17.65 9.15 -11.55
C ALA A 161 17.17 8.51 -12.87
N PHE A 162 18.09 8.24 -13.81
CA PHE A 162 17.78 7.60 -15.08
C PHE A 162 17.14 6.22 -14.87
N PHE A 163 17.76 5.35 -14.08
CA PHE A 163 17.27 4.00 -13.83
C PHE A 163 15.93 4.01 -13.10
N TYR A 164 15.76 4.86 -12.08
CA TYR A 164 14.48 4.99 -11.39
C TYR A 164 13.35 5.42 -12.33
N TYR A 165 13.53 6.49 -13.11
CA TYR A 165 12.49 6.96 -14.04
C TYR A 165 12.24 5.98 -15.20
N GLN A 166 13.24 5.18 -15.60
CA GLN A 166 13.05 4.09 -16.55
C GLN A 166 12.14 3.00 -15.94
N LYS A 167 12.46 2.53 -14.72
CA LYS A 167 11.66 1.51 -14.02
C LYS A 167 10.25 1.96 -13.73
N LEU A 168 10.08 3.20 -13.25
CA LEU A 168 8.78 3.82 -13.04
C LEU A 168 7.92 3.86 -14.32
N GLY A 169 8.53 4.11 -15.48
CA GLY A 169 7.84 4.05 -16.77
C GLY A 169 7.43 2.63 -17.18
N LEU A 170 8.19 1.61 -16.79
CA LEU A 170 7.80 0.20 -16.99
C LEU A 170 6.66 -0.18 -16.04
N THR A 171 6.72 0.23 -14.77
CA THR A 171 5.65 0.00 -13.78
C THR A 171 4.32 0.59 -14.24
N LEU A 172 4.32 1.83 -14.77
CA LEU A 172 3.10 2.43 -15.32
C LEU A 172 2.55 1.65 -16.52
N LYS A 173 3.40 1.17 -17.42
CA LYS A 173 2.95 0.34 -18.55
C LYS A 173 2.32 -0.97 -18.08
N GLU A 174 2.91 -1.62 -17.07
CA GLU A 174 2.34 -2.84 -16.50
C GLU A 174 1.00 -2.58 -15.80
N TYR A 175 0.88 -1.43 -15.13
CA TYR A 175 -0.35 -0.96 -14.50
C TYR A 175 -1.46 -0.72 -15.53
N GLU A 176 -1.18 0.09 -16.57
CA GLU A 176 -2.09 0.40 -17.68
C GLU A 176 -2.51 -0.90 -18.40
N ARG A 177 -1.55 -1.77 -18.72
CA ARG A 177 -1.78 -3.06 -19.40
C ARG A 177 -2.73 -3.96 -18.61
N TYR A 178 -2.53 -4.09 -17.30
CA TYR A 178 -3.40 -4.93 -16.47
C TYR A 178 -4.82 -4.37 -16.39
N ILE A 179 -4.97 -3.04 -16.27
CA ILE A 179 -6.28 -2.38 -16.27
C ILE A 179 -7.00 -2.64 -17.61
N GLU A 180 -6.34 -2.42 -18.74
CA GLU A 180 -6.89 -2.65 -20.07
C GLU A 180 -7.33 -4.11 -20.26
N GLN A 181 -6.46 -5.06 -19.90
CA GLN A 181 -6.76 -6.49 -19.98
C GLN A 181 -7.94 -6.88 -19.08
N SER A 182 -7.97 -6.36 -17.86
CA SER A 182 -9.07 -6.60 -16.93
C SER A 182 -10.38 -6.04 -17.47
N ARG A 183 -10.40 -4.80 -17.97
CA ARG A 183 -11.60 -4.21 -18.61
C ARG A 183 -12.15 -5.09 -19.72
N SER A 184 -11.29 -5.50 -20.67
CA SER A 184 -11.72 -6.34 -21.80
C SER A 184 -12.30 -7.69 -21.37
N VAL A 185 -11.86 -8.23 -20.23
CA VAL A 185 -12.41 -9.45 -19.65
C VAL A 185 -13.77 -9.19 -19.00
N TYR A 186 -13.88 -8.18 -18.15
CA TYR A 186 -15.12 -7.88 -17.41
C TYR A 186 -16.24 -7.37 -18.33
N GLU A 187 -15.93 -6.75 -19.46
CA GLU A 187 -16.91 -6.38 -20.51
C GLU A 187 -17.64 -7.58 -21.13
N ARG A 188 -17.05 -8.77 -21.02
CA ARG A 188 -17.61 -10.02 -21.58
C ARG A 188 -18.36 -10.84 -20.54
N PHE A 189 -18.34 -10.42 -19.28
CA PHE A 189 -19.06 -11.11 -18.24
C PHE A 189 -20.55 -10.83 -18.33
N PRO A 190 -21.39 -11.85 -18.04
CA PRO A 190 -22.82 -11.66 -17.98
C PRO A 190 -23.17 -10.62 -16.91
N ASP A 191 -24.24 -9.87 -17.11
CA ASP A 191 -24.75 -8.92 -16.13
C ASP A 191 -25.35 -9.67 -14.93
N GLU A 192 -24.48 -10.00 -13.99
CA GLU A 192 -24.77 -10.75 -12.78
C GLU A 192 -24.47 -9.90 -11.54
N THR A 193 -25.29 -10.10 -10.51
CA THR A 193 -25.05 -9.47 -9.20
C THR A 193 -24.34 -10.45 -8.27
N TYR A 194 -23.20 -10.01 -7.73
CA TYR A 194 -22.44 -10.75 -6.73
C TYR A 194 -22.79 -10.22 -5.33
N ALA A 195 -23.25 -11.09 -4.45
CA ALA A 195 -23.51 -10.74 -3.06
C ALA A 195 -22.23 -10.87 -2.22
N PHE A 196 -21.88 -9.80 -1.51
CA PHE A 196 -20.77 -9.74 -0.58
C PHE A 196 -21.27 -9.30 0.81
N LEU A 197 -20.41 -9.41 1.82
CA LEU A 197 -20.60 -8.71 3.08
C LEU A 197 -20.50 -7.20 2.83
N GLY A 198 -21.43 -6.45 3.43
CA GLY A 198 -21.49 -4.99 3.29
C GLY A 198 -22.10 -4.47 1.98
N GLY A 199 -22.39 -5.33 0.99
CA GLY A 199 -22.94 -4.84 -0.27
C GLY A 199 -23.09 -5.85 -1.40
N GLU A 200 -23.51 -5.33 -2.55
CA GLU A 200 -23.57 -6.06 -3.81
C GLU A 200 -22.61 -5.44 -4.83
N SER A 201 -22.07 -6.28 -5.71
CA SER A 201 -21.21 -5.87 -6.83
C SER A 201 -21.75 -6.41 -8.16
N SER A 202 -21.23 -5.90 -9.27
CA SER A 202 -21.56 -6.35 -10.63
C SER A 202 -20.38 -6.10 -11.56
N PRO A 203 -20.28 -6.73 -12.74
CA PRO A 203 -19.24 -6.40 -13.72
C PRO A 203 -19.16 -4.91 -14.04
N GLU A 204 -20.30 -4.22 -14.13
CA GLU A 204 -20.36 -2.76 -14.32
C GLU A 204 -19.57 -2.00 -13.24
N LYS A 205 -19.68 -2.41 -11.96
CA LYS A 205 -18.91 -1.79 -10.86
C LYS A 205 -17.42 -1.95 -11.04
N TYR A 206 -16.95 -3.12 -11.46
CA TYR A 206 -15.55 -3.34 -11.78
C TYR A 206 -15.10 -2.48 -12.97
N LEU A 207 -15.90 -2.37 -14.01
CA LEU A 207 -15.58 -1.55 -15.19
C LEU A 207 -15.49 -0.06 -14.87
N LEU A 208 -16.37 0.45 -14.00
CA LEU A 208 -16.29 1.82 -13.49
C LEU A 208 -15.01 2.03 -12.67
N ALA A 209 -14.71 1.11 -11.74
CA ALA A 209 -13.48 1.17 -10.95
C ALA A 209 -12.23 1.15 -11.85
N PHE A 210 -12.19 0.30 -12.88
CA PHE A 210 -11.09 0.28 -13.83
C PHE A 210 -11.00 1.56 -14.67
N ALA A 211 -12.11 2.21 -15.00
CA ALA A 211 -12.09 3.51 -15.71
C ALA A 211 -11.45 4.61 -14.86
N GLU A 212 -11.78 4.63 -13.56
CA GLU A 212 -11.17 5.57 -12.61
C GLU A 212 -9.65 5.32 -12.46
N LEU A 213 -9.24 4.05 -12.36
CA LEU A 213 -7.83 3.67 -12.27
C LEU A 213 -7.08 3.95 -13.57
N GLU A 214 -7.71 3.79 -14.73
CA GLU A 214 -7.16 4.16 -16.04
C GLU A 214 -6.91 5.67 -16.15
N SER A 215 -7.91 6.48 -15.75
CA SER A 215 -7.77 7.95 -15.72
C SER A 215 -6.63 8.38 -14.78
N ALA A 216 -6.53 7.75 -13.60
CA ALA A 216 -5.43 7.97 -12.68
C ALA A 216 -4.07 7.60 -13.33
N ALA A 217 -3.98 6.45 -14.01
CA ALA A 217 -2.78 6.01 -14.71
C ALA A 217 -2.31 7.00 -15.78
N MET A 218 -3.24 7.49 -16.61
CA MET A 218 -2.96 8.53 -17.62
C MET A 218 -2.39 9.79 -16.98
N GLY A 219 -2.98 10.23 -15.87
CA GLY A 219 -2.46 11.36 -15.08
C GLY A 219 -1.03 11.12 -14.58
N LYS A 220 -0.72 9.93 -14.06
CA LYS A 220 0.63 9.57 -13.62
C LYS A 220 1.63 9.47 -14.77
N ASN A 221 1.21 9.02 -15.94
CA ASN A 221 2.05 8.96 -17.13
C ASN A 221 2.40 10.37 -17.65
N ALA A 222 1.43 11.30 -17.66
CA ALA A 222 1.67 12.71 -17.97
C ALA A 222 2.66 13.34 -16.99
N GLU A 223 2.48 13.12 -15.69
CA GLU A 223 3.38 13.61 -14.64
C GLU A 223 4.78 12.97 -14.74
N LEU A 224 4.89 11.68 -15.08
CA LEU A 224 6.19 11.03 -15.34
C LEU A 224 6.93 11.68 -16.51
N LYS A 225 6.25 11.92 -17.64
CA LYS A 225 6.85 12.58 -18.81
C LYS A 225 7.37 13.97 -18.44
N LYS A 226 6.59 14.72 -17.67
CA LYS A 226 6.95 16.03 -17.14
C LYS A 226 8.19 15.96 -16.25
N ARG A 227 8.22 15.06 -15.26
CA ARG A 227 9.38 14.85 -14.37
C ARG A 227 10.64 14.44 -15.14
N LYS A 228 10.54 13.55 -16.11
CA LYS A 228 11.66 13.15 -17.00
C LYS A 228 12.21 14.33 -17.80
N ALA A 229 11.35 15.20 -18.31
CA ALA A 229 11.78 16.41 -19.01
C ALA A 229 12.54 17.35 -18.06
N CYS A 230 12.05 17.53 -16.83
CA CYS A 230 12.65 18.40 -15.82
C CYS A 230 14.07 17.97 -15.38
N VAL A 231 14.35 16.66 -15.34
CA VAL A 231 15.72 16.16 -15.08
C VAL A 231 16.69 16.54 -16.21
N ARG A 232 16.20 16.70 -17.44
CA ARG A 232 17.01 17.08 -18.60
C ARG A 232 17.14 18.60 -18.77
N ARG A 233 16.07 19.33 -18.46
CA ARG A 233 15.99 20.78 -18.50
C ARG A 233 14.89 21.25 -17.56
N PHE A 234 15.28 21.98 -16.53
CA PHE A 234 14.39 22.58 -15.56
C PHE A 234 13.78 23.88 -16.11
N SER A 235 12.55 24.15 -15.75
CA SER A 235 11.82 25.36 -16.12
C SER A 235 10.74 25.66 -15.09
N ALA A 236 10.11 26.84 -15.16
CA ALA A 236 9.01 27.21 -14.27
C ALA A 236 7.79 26.26 -14.36
N ASN A 237 7.67 25.49 -15.45
CA ASN A 237 6.61 24.51 -15.59
C ASN A 237 6.89 23.21 -14.83
N CYS A 238 8.11 23.00 -14.31
CA CYS A 238 8.45 21.80 -13.56
C CYS A 238 7.68 21.70 -12.24
N PRO A 239 7.43 20.48 -11.72
CA PRO A 239 6.78 20.33 -10.43
C PRO A 239 7.58 21.03 -9.33
N SER A 240 6.94 21.90 -8.56
CA SER A 240 7.59 22.62 -7.45
C SER A 240 7.76 21.72 -6.22
N LEU A 241 8.88 21.87 -5.53
CA LEU A 241 9.17 21.18 -4.26
C LEU A 241 8.26 21.69 -3.15
N SER A 242 7.92 22.98 -3.12
CA SER A 242 6.94 23.52 -2.18
C SER A 242 5.57 22.87 -2.36
N ALA A 243 5.10 22.73 -3.60
CA ALA A 243 3.85 22.04 -3.89
C ALA A 243 3.91 20.55 -3.51
N ALA A 244 5.05 19.89 -3.72
CA ALA A 244 5.27 18.50 -3.29
C ALA A 244 5.26 18.35 -1.76
N PHE A 245 5.88 19.28 -1.05
CA PHE A 245 5.91 19.32 0.41
C PHE A 245 4.52 19.52 1.01
N GLN A 246 3.69 20.38 0.40
CA GLN A 246 2.30 20.57 0.81
C GLN A 246 1.46 19.30 0.64
N LYS A 247 1.88 18.32 -0.18
CA LYS A 247 1.21 17.01 -0.24
C LYS A 247 1.45 16.17 1.01
N LEU A 248 2.41 16.49 1.87
CA LEU A 248 2.59 15.84 3.18
C LEU A 248 1.63 16.39 4.25
N ARG A 249 0.94 17.50 3.97
CA ARG A 249 -0.05 18.07 4.87
C ARG A 249 -1.20 17.08 5.07
N TYR A 250 -1.48 16.76 6.32
CA TYR A 250 -2.61 15.94 6.72
C TYR A 250 -3.55 16.76 7.61
N THR A 251 -4.84 16.71 7.33
CA THR A 251 -5.85 17.45 8.09
C THR A 251 -6.76 16.48 8.79
N ALA A 252 -6.73 16.50 10.12
CA ALA A 252 -7.64 15.80 11.00
C ALA A 252 -7.85 16.62 12.28
N PRO A 253 -8.88 16.33 13.09
CA PRO A 253 -9.00 16.89 14.42
C PRO A 253 -7.70 16.67 15.21
N LEU A 254 -7.20 17.74 15.84
CA LEU A 254 -6.00 17.69 16.68
C LEU A 254 -6.31 17.30 18.13
N ALA A 255 -7.58 17.06 18.43
CA ALA A 255 -8.00 16.67 19.77
C ALA A 255 -7.51 15.25 20.05
N MET A 256 -6.73 15.10 21.12
CA MET A 256 -6.41 13.80 21.67
C MET A 256 -7.65 13.24 22.36
N THR A 257 -7.96 11.98 22.09
CA THR A 257 -8.94 11.22 22.84
C THR A 257 -8.21 10.50 23.97
N PRO A 258 -8.71 10.53 25.22
CA PRO A 258 -8.14 9.75 26.31
C PRO A 258 -8.05 8.26 25.94
N PRO A 259 -7.03 7.52 26.41
CA PRO A 259 -7.01 6.07 26.32
C PRO A 259 -8.32 5.49 26.87
N GLU A 260 -8.80 4.46 26.22
CA GLU A 260 -10.03 3.76 26.60
C GLU A 260 -9.72 2.27 26.49
N ASP A 261 -10.10 1.54 27.52
CA ASP A 261 -9.96 0.09 27.53
C ASP A 261 -10.94 -0.52 26.52
N ALA A 262 -10.59 -1.69 26.00
CA ALA A 262 -11.53 -2.44 25.18
C ALA A 262 -12.77 -2.82 26.02
N PRO A 263 -14.00 -2.64 25.51
CA PRO A 263 -15.20 -3.04 26.22
C PRO A 263 -15.15 -4.50 26.68
N PRO A 264 -15.74 -4.87 27.83
CA PRO A 264 -15.72 -6.25 28.32
C PRO A 264 -16.17 -7.28 27.28
N LEU A 265 -17.15 -6.91 26.45
CA LEU A 265 -17.64 -7.75 25.37
C LEU A 265 -16.58 -8.03 24.30
N VAL A 266 -15.79 -7.02 23.92
CA VAL A 266 -14.69 -7.16 22.95
C VAL A 266 -13.62 -8.10 23.52
N MET A 267 -13.34 -8.00 24.82
CA MET A 267 -12.39 -8.88 25.49
C MET A 267 -12.92 -10.31 25.65
N GLU A 268 -14.22 -10.49 25.86
CA GLU A 268 -14.88 -11.81 25.82
C GLU A 268 -14.69 -12.48 24.46
N HIS A 269 -15.01 -11.78 23.37
CA HIS A 269 -14.84 -12.31 22.01
C HIS A 269 -13.38 -12.65 21.71
N LYS A 270 -12.46 -11.77 22.13
CA LYS A 270 -11.03 -12.02 22.01
C LYS A 270 -10.63 -13.31 22.72
N ALA A 271 -11.07 -13.51 23.96
CA ALA A 271 -10.77 -14.71 24.74
C ALA A 271 -11.30 -16.00 24.08
N ILE A 272 -12.51 -15.95 23.52
CA ILE A 272 -13.09 -17.08 22.75
C ILE A 272 -12.22 -17.40 21.54
N LEU A 273 -11.86 -16.39 20.74
CA LEU A 273 -11.04 -16.59 19.54
C LEU A 273 -9.63 -17.05 19.86
N ASP A 274 -9.02 -16.54 20.94
CA ASP A 274 -7.73 -17.01 21.44
C ASP A 274 -7.80 -18.48 21.88
N ALA A 275 -8.89 -18.89 22.56
CA ALA A 275 -9.11 -20.29 22.94
C ALA A 275 -9.27 -21.20 21.72
N VAL A 276 -10.01 -20.76 20.69
CA VAL A 276 -10.14 -21.47 19.42
C VAL A 276 -8.77 -21.63 18.74
N HIS A 277 -7.97 -20.57 18.68
CA HIS A 277 -6.63 -20.63 18.09
C HIS A 277 -5.69 -21.55 18.88
N ALA A 278 -5.67 -21.44 20.22
CA ALA A 278 -4.84 -22.28 21.07
C ALA A 278 -5.15 -23.77 20.92
N ALA A 279 -6.44 -24.13 20.80
CA ALA A 279 -6.86 -25.52 20.58
C ALA A 279 -6.37 -26.10 19.24
N LEU A 280 -6.15 -25.25 18.23
CA LEU A 280 -5.74 -25.68 16.89
C LEU A 280 -4.24 -25.55 16.64
N ASP A 281 -3.56 -24.63 17.32
CA ASP A 281 -2.12 -24.42 17.18
C ASP A 281 -1.32 -25.68 17.53
N VAL A 282 -1.81 -26.49 18.48
CA VAL A 282 -1.23 -27.79 18.85
C VAL A 282 -1.25 -28.81 17.68
N GLU A 283 -2.23 -28.70 16.79
CA GLU A 283 -2.49 -29.67 15.72
C GLU A 283 -2.04 -29.18 14.32
N PHE A 284 -1.93 -27.86 14.11
CA PHE A 284 -1.81 -27.27 12.77
C PHE A 284 -0.77 -26.15 12.62
N SER A 285 -0.12 -25.67 13.68
CA SER A 285 0.81 -24.54 13.60
C SER A 285 2.29 -24.96 13.69
N PRO A 286 3.20 -24.34 12.92
CA PRO A 286 4.62 -24.45 13.18
C PRO A 286 4.90 -23.91 14.59
N LYS A 287 5.61 -24.69 15.43
CA LYS A 287 5.85 -24.46 16.88
C LYS A 287 6.44 -23.09 17.30
N ASP A 288 6.67 -22.16 16.38
CA ASP A 288 7.40 -20.90 16.62
C ASP A 288 6.61 -19.60 16.34
N TRP A 289 5.38 -19.65 15.82
CA TRP A 289 4.66 -18.43 15.38
C TRP A 289 4.19 -17.53 16.56
N SER A 290 3.65 -18.13 17.62
CA SER A 290 3.07 -17.38 18.75
C SER A 290 4.12 -16.64 19.60
N ALA A 291 5.38 -17.09 19.60
CA ALA A 291 6.45 -16.48 20.39
C ALA A 291 7.12 -15.25 19.75
N LYS A 292 6.86 -14.98 18.45
CA LYS A 292 7.53 -13.93 17.67
C LYS A 292 6.58 -12.87 17.09
N THR A 293 5.30 -12.94 17.46
CA THR A 293 4.26 -12.04 16.96
C THR A 293 3.96 -10.93 17.95
N GLU A 294 3.96 -9.69 17.46
CA GLU A 294 3.36 -8.55 18.12
C GLU A 294 1.86 -8.56 17.91
N LYS A 295 1.12 -8.05 18.90
CA LYS A 295 -0.33 -7.92 18.86
C LYS A 295 -0.72 -6.56 19.42
N VAL A 296 -1.72 -5.94 18.82
CA VAL A 296 -2.34 -4.73 19.37
C VAL A 296 -3.81 -4.68 19.03
N LEU A 297 -4.61 -4.11 19.92
CA LEU A 297 -6.00 -3.77 19.62
C LEU A 297 -6.06 -2.40 18.95
N VAL A 298 -6.82 -2.30 17.87
CA VAL A 298 -7.07 -1.05 17.15
C VAL A 298 -8.56 -0.75 17.21
N ARG A 299 -8.88 0.43 17.75
CA ARG A 299 -10.21 1.03 17.74
C ARG A 299 -10.32 2.00 16.57
N THR A 300 -11.36 1.87 15.76
CA THR A 300 -11.58 2.70 14.57
C THR A 300 -13.08 2.87 14.29
N PRO A 301 -13.50 3.91 13.54
CA PRO A 301 -14.84 3.91 12.95
C PRO A 301 -15.10 2.66 12.09
N ALA A 302 -16.33 2.17 12.09
CA ALA A 302 -16.73 1.02 11.27
C ALA A 302 -16.60 1.30 9.76
N GLY A 303 -16.19 0.29 8.99
CA GLY A 303 -16.03 0.37 7.54
C GLY A 303 -17.21 -0.18 6.75
N VAL A 304 -17.01 -0.30 5.44
CA VAL A 304 -18.06 -0.77 4.52
C VAL A 304 -18.38 -2.26 4.76
N CYS A 305 -17.40 -3.07 5.14
CA CYS A 305 -17.52 -4.52 5.23
C CYS A 305 -18.10 -4.99 6.57
N GLU A 306 -17.95 -4.17 7.61
CA GLU A 306 -18.44 -4.37 8.96
C GLU A 306 -19.97 -4.13 9.06
N GLY A 307 -20.59 -3.58 8.00
CA GLY A 307 -22.03 -3.38 7.93
C GLY A 307 -22.56 -2.44 9.03
N ARG A 308 -23.80 -2.70 9.49
CA ARG A 308 -24.35 -2.09 10.71
C ARG A 308 -24.05 -2.95 11.94
N ALA A 309 -22.87 -3.55 12.04
CA ALA A 309 -22.48 -4.25 13.26
C ALA A 309 -22.67 -3.32 14.47
N LEU A 310 -22.96 -3.92 15.62
CA LEU A 310 -23.40 -3.24 16.86
C LEU A 310 -22.48 -2.05 17.24
N GLY A 311 -22.83 -0.84 16.80
CA GLY A 311 -22.16 0.43 17.15
C GLY A 311 -21.41 1.13 16.01
N ASP A 312 -21.08 2.41 16.21
CA ASP A 312 -20.32 3.23 15.24
C ASP A 312 -18.81 2.93 15.25
N THR A 313 -18.35 2.18 16.26
CA THR A 313 -16.93 1.88 16.52
C THR A 313 -16.63 0.39 16.32
N ALA A 314 -15.54 0.07 15.64
CA ALA A 314 -15.01 -1.27 15.44
C ALA A 314 -13.69 -1.47 16.20
N PHE A 315 -13.49 -2.69 16.72
CA PHE A 315 -12.29 -3.16 17.37
C PHE A 315 -11.69 -4.32 16.58
N TYR A 316 -10.39 -4.21 16.32
CA TYR A 316 -9.61 -5.24 15.64
C TYR A 316 -8.40 -5.62 16.47
N GLU A 317 -8.08 -6.90 16.56
CA GLU A 317 -6.72 -7.33 16.87
C GLU A 317 -5.91 -7.37 15.58
N VAL A 318 -4.79 -6.65 15.58
CA VAL A 318 -3.78 -6.68 14.53
C VAL A 318 -2.61 -7.49 15.06
N GLN A 319 -2.27 -8.57 14.36
CA GLN A 319 -1.12 -9.42 14.69
C GLN A 319 -0.12 -9.41 13.53
N TRP A 320 1.15 -9.22 13.83
CA TRP A 320 2.24 -9.26 12.85
C TRP A 320 3.53 -9.73 13.51
N GLU A 321 4.49 -10.20 12.72
CA GLU A 321 5.82 -10.48 13.23
C GLU A 321 6.73 -9.26 13.11
N LYS A 322 7.49 -8.95 14.16
CA LYS A 322 8.42 -7.81 14.16
C LYS A 322 9.50 -7.94 13.08
N GLY A 323 9.90 -6.78 12.55
CA GLY A 323 10.88 -6.64 11.47
C GLY A 323 10.21 -6.60 10.09
N ALA A 324 10.83 -5.92 9.13
CA ALA A 324 10.30 -5.73 7.78
C ALA A 324 9.91 -7.06 7.13
N LEU A 325 8.61 -7.39 7.24
CA LEU A 325 8.05 -8.74 7.19
C LEU A 325 8.70 -9.59 6.08
N SER A 326 9.36 -10.68 6.49
CA SER A 326 9.87 -11.73 5.58
C SER A 326 8.73 -12.22 4.68
N PRO A 327 8.99 -12.70 3.45
CA PRO A 327 7.96 -13.29 2.57
C PRO A 327 7.08 -14.37 3.21
N ASP A 328 7.57 -15.03 4.27
CA ASP A 328 6.88 -16.12 4.96
C ASP A 328 6.06 -15.63 6.17
N LYS A 329 5.99 -14.32 6.38
CA LYS A 329 5.32 -13.70 7.53
C LYS A 329 4.09 -12.92 7.05
N ASP A 330 2.98 -13.18 7.71
CA ASP A 330 1.65 -12.70 7.41
C ASP A 330 1.24 -11.67 8.46
N MET A 331 0.44 -10.69 8.05
CA MET A 331 -0.32 -9.86 8.97
C MET A 331 -1.72 -10.47 9.13
N ARG A 332 -2.20 -10.64 10.35
CA ARG A 332 -3.56 -11.12 10.63
C ARG A 332 -4.40 -10.00 11.24
N LEU A 333 -5.63 -9.90 10.74
CA LEU A 333 -6.66 -9.01 11.27
C LEU A 333 -7.78 -9.87 11.83
N THR A 334 -8.24 -9.54 13.03
CA THR A 334 -9.36 -10.24 13.68
C THR A 334 -10.32 -9.21 14.22
N TYR A 335 -11.53 -9.16 13.70
CA TYR A 335 -12.62 -8.33 14.20
C TYR A 335 -13.11 -8.88 15.53
N LEU A 336 -13.38 -7.99 16.48
CA LEU A 336 -13.68 -8.37 17.86
C LEU A 336 -15.02 -7.84 18.38
N ASN A 337 -15.79 -7.06 17.62
CA ASN A 337 -17.11 -6.64 18.13
C ASN A 337 -18.14 -7.77 18.12
N ASP A 338 -17.92 -8.81 17.31
CA ASP A 338 -18.78 -9.98 17.20
C ASP A 338 -17.97 -11.13 16.58
N ILE A 339 -18.44 -12.36 16.77
CA ILE A 339 -17.87 -13.54 16.11
C ILE A 339 -18.89 -14.05 15.10
N TYR A 340 -18.52 -14.02 13.83
CA TYR A 340 -19.40 -14.42 12.74
C TYR A 340 -19.07 -15.82 12.22
N ILE A 341 -20.11 -16.64 12.07
CA ILE A 341 -19.98 -18.01 11.55
C ILE A 341 -21.07 -18.29 10.52
N PHE A 342 -20.71 -18.99 9.46
CA PHE A 342 -21.65 -19.37 8.40
C PHE A 342 -22.38 -20.66 8.77
N ASP A 343 -23.71 -20.63 8.78
CA ASP A 343 -24.53 -21.84 8.87
C ASP A 343 -24.63 -22.51 7.49
N ILE A 344 -24.08 -23.72 7.37
CA ILE A 344 -24.08 -24.49 6.13
C ILE A 344 -25.12 -25.62 6.14
N THR A 345 -26.05 -25.62 7.11
CA THR A 345 -27.07 -26.65 7.27
C THR A 345 -27.85 -26.87 5.96
N TYR A 346 -28.34 -25.79 5.36
CA TYR A 346 -29.17 -25.81 4.15
C TYR A 346 -28.36 -25.71 2.85
N GLU A 347 -27.04 -25.56 2.95
CA GLU A 347 -26.17 -25.45 1.80
C GLU A 347 -25.97 -26.81 1.11
N ASN A 348 -26.18 -26.85 -0.21
CA ASN A 348 -26.21 -28.11 -0.96
C ASN A 348 -25.09 -28.26 -2.00
N SER A 349 -24.11 -27.34 -2.01
CA SER A 349 -22.90 -27.50 -2.82
C SER A 349 -22.16 -28.78 -2.42
N LEU A 350 -21.48 -29.42 -3.36
CA LEU A 350 -20.72 -30.65 -3.09
C LEU A 350 -19.63 -30.43 -2.02
N TYR A 351 -19.02 -29.25 -1.98
CA TYR A 351 -18.10 -28.85 -0.90
C TYR A 351 -18.80 -28.82 0.48
N HIS A 352 -19.97 -28.20 0.57
CA HIS A 352 -20.73 -28.13 1.82
C HIS A 352 -21.28 -29.51 2.25
N LYS A 353 -21.62 -30.39 1.30
CA LYS A 353 -22.01 -31.77 1.60
C LYS A 353 -20.86 -32.56 2.24
N LEU A 354 -19.65 -32.46 1.71
CA LEU A 354 -18.47 -33.12 2.28
C LEU A 354 -18.14 -32.62 3.69
N LEU A 355 -18.25 -31.30 3.91
CA LEU A 355 -18.12 -30.72 5.26
C LEU A 355 -19.16 -31.31 6.22
N LYS A 356 -20.42 -31.44 5.78
CA LYS A 356 -21.50 -32.04 6.58
C LYS A 356 -21.28 -33.53 6.85
N GLU A 357 -20.75 -34.29 5.89
CA GLU A 357 -20.38 -35.70 6.07
C GLU A 357 -19.27 -35.88 7.12
N LYS A 358 -18.36 -34.91 7.22
CA LYS A 358 -17.36 -34.82 8.30
C LYS A 358 -17.92 -34.25 9.62
N GLY A 359 -19.23 -34.05 9.71
CA GLY A 359 -19.92 -33.58 10.91
C GLY A 359 -19.91 -32.07 11.12
N SER A 360 -19.55 -31.27 10.10
CA SER A 360 -19.57 -29.81 10.21
C SER A 360 -20.97 -29.25 9.92
N ARG A 361 -21.58 -28.59 10.90
CA ARG A 361 -22.80 -27.79 10.70
C ARG A 361 -22.50 -26.34 10.33
N TYR A 362 -21.36 -25.86 10.76
CA TYR A 362 -20.93 -24.48 10.69
C TYR A 362 -19.62 -24.37 9.92
N LEU A 363 -19.35 -23.18 9.36
CA LEU A 363 -18.10 -22.89 8.67
C LEU A 363 -17.49 -21.59 9.22
N ASP A 364 -16.30 -21.70 9.81
CA ASP A 364 -15.50 -20.53 10.19
C ASP A 364 -15.00 -19.79 8.95
N LYS A 365 -15.57 -18.61 8.71
CA LYS A 365 -15.00 -17.61 7.82
C LYS A 365 -15.15 -16.25 8.48
N SER A 366 -14.01 -15.69 8.85
CA SER A 366 -13.96 -14.37 9.47
C SER A 366 -14.29 -13.27 8.46
N ILE A 367 -14.93 -12.19 8.92
CA ILE A 367 -15.44 -11.12 8.03
C ILE A 367 -14.33 -10.27 7.40
N GLU A 368 -13.11 -10.36 7.92
CA GLU A 368 -11.91 -9.72 7.36
C GLU A 368 -11.40 -10.48 6.14
N ASN A 369 -11.98 -11.63 5.79
CA ASN A 369 -11.65 -12.33 4.58
C ASN A 369 -11.96 -11.44 3.35
N PHE A 370 -10.93 -11.03 2.62
CA PHE A 370 -11.03 -10.19 1.41
C PHE A 370 -11.97 -10.70 0.33
N TYR A 371 -12.27 -11.99 0.38
CA TYR A 371 -13.15 -12.65 -0.56
C TYR A 371 -14.62 -12.55 -0.19
N LEU A 372 -14.92 -12.16 1.05
CA LEU A 372 -16.26 -11.89 1.52
C LEU A 372 -16.62 -10.41 1.35
N CYS A 373 -15.63 -9.51 1.27
CA CYS A 373 -15.86 -8.09 0.97
C CYS A 373 -14.72 -7.51 0.12
N PRO A 374 -14.93 -7.18 -1.16
CA PRO A 374 -13.88 -6.70 -2.05
C PRO A 374 -13.34 -5.31 -1.67
N ASP A 375 -14.08 -4.53 -0.89
CA ASP A 375 -13.66 -3.20 -0.40
C ASP A 375 -12.87 -3.27 0.93
N VAL A 376 -12.68 -4.46 1.52
CA VAL A 376 -11.97 -4.61 2.81
C VAL A 376 -10.48 -4.26 2.71
N GLY A 377 -9.94 -4.19 1.49
CA GLY A 377 -8.55 -3.79 1.25
C GLY A 377 -8.19 -2.46 1.93
N SER A 378 -9.18 -1.55 2.09
CA SER A 378 -9.05 -0.32 2.86
C SER A 378 -8.62 -0.54 4.32
N ARG A 379 -9.22 -1.51 5.02
CA ARG A 379 -8.87 -1.85 6.41
C ARG A 379 -7.49 -2.47 6.54
N TYR A 380 -7.13 -3.28 5.56
CA TYR A 380 -5.81 -3.88 5.52
C TYR A 380 -4.71 -2.84 5.39
N VAL A 381 -4.83 -1.92 4.42
CA VAL A 381 -3.83 -0.86 4.23
C VAL A 381 -3.77 0.10 5.42
N GLU A 382 -4.90 0.36 6.08
CA GLU A 382 -4.96 1.17 7.30
C GLU A 382 -4.24 0.51 8.47
N PHE A 383 -4.65 -0.71 8.85
CA PHE A 383 -4.11 -1.36 10.04
C PHE A 383 -2.66 -1.78 9.89
N SER A 384 -2.24 -2.19 8.69
CA SER A 384 -0.82 -2.43 8.38
C SER A 384 0.02 -1.16 8.49
N THR A 385 -0.52 -0.02 8.09
CA THR A 385 0.16 1.27 8.21
C THR A 385 0.25 1.73 9.66
N ILE A 386 -0.78 1.46 10.48
CA ILE A 386 -0.75 1.68 11.93
C ILE A 386 0.31 0.78 12.59
N ALA A 387 0.35 -0.51 12.24
CA ALA A 387 1.35 -1.44 12.75
C ALA A 387 2.77 -1.02 12.36
N ALA A 388 3.00 -0.67 11.10
CA ALA A 388 4.29 -0.15 10.62
C ALA A 388 4.68 1.15 11.32
N LEU A 389 3.72 2.05 11.57
CA LEU A 389 3.97 3.27 12.33
C LEU A 389 4.40 2.95 13.76
N ARG A 390 3.72 2.04 14.45
CA ARG A 390 4.09 1.61 15.81
C ARG A 390 5.50 1.06 15.86
N ASP A 391 5.86 0.14 14.95
CA ASP A 391 7.21 -0.43 14.90
C ASP A 391 8.28 0.64 14.64
N LEU A 392 8.01 1.59 13.74
CA LEU A 392 8.91 2.72 13.48
C LEU A 392 9.06 3.62 14.70
N LEU A 393 7.99 3.91 15.45
CA LEU A 393 8.07 4.79 16.63
C LEU A 393 8.68 4.07 17.84
N GLN A 394 8.48 2.76 17.97
CA GLN A 394 9.15 1.93 18.97
C GLN A 394 10.68 1.89 18.76
N ASP A 395 11.12 1.81 17.51
CA ASP A 395 12.55 1.76 17.16
C ASP A 395 13.26 3.11 17.37
N VAL A 396 12.72 4.20 16.81
CA VAL A 396 13.21 5.55 17.08
C VAL A 396 12.04 6.52 17.19
N PRO A 397 11.72 6.96 18.43
CA PRO A 397 10.70 7.96 18.69
C PRO A 397 10.98 9.29 17.98
N LEU A 398 9.94 9.99 17.55
CA LEU A 398 10.03 11.35 17.01
C LEU A 398 9.77 12.43 18.07
N SER A 399 9.22 12.10 19.24
CA SER A 399 8.95 13.09 20.28
C SER A 399 10.22 13.81 20.74
N LYS A 400 10.20 15.13 20.57
CA LYS A 400 11.26 16.06 20.98
C LYS A 400 10.62 17.34 21.50
N ALA A 401 11.33 18.09 22.34
CA ALA A 401 10.80 19.27 23.03
C ALA A 401 10.03 20.28 22.13
N PRO A 402 10.46 20.60 20.89
CA PRO A 402 9.74 21.54 20.02
C PRO A 402 8.33 21.10 19.58
N LEU A 403 7.99 19.82 19.71
CA LEU A 403 6.66 19.29 19.38
C LEU A 403 5.68 19.35 20.58
N GLY A 404 6.20 19.58 21.79
CA GLY A 404 5.43 19.70 23.02
C GLY A 404 4.95 18.37 23.61
N GLU A 405 4.41 18.44 24.83
CA GLU A 405 4.02 17.26 25.61
C GLU A 405 2.86 16.50 24.96
N THR A 406 1.88 17.19 24.39
CA THR A 406 0.74 16.54 23.71
C THR A 406 1.19 15.63 22.57
N PHE A 407 2.22 16.02 21.82
CA PHE A 407 2.77 15.18 20.75
C PHE A 407 3.42 13.91 21.31
N LYS A 408 4.18 14.06 22.41
CA LYS A 408 4.78 12.94 23.11
C LYS A 408 3.72 11.99 23.67
N THR A 409 2.66 12.50 24.30
CA THR A 409 1.55 11.67 24.79
C THR A 409 0.86 10.89 23.66
N LEU A 410 0.64 11.52 22.50
CA LEU A 410 0.11 10.83 21.32
C LEU A 410 1.05 9.72 20.83
N GLU A 411 2.36 9.98 20.79
CA GLU A 411 3.37 8.97 20.43
C GLU A 411 3.38 7.81 21.43
N ASP A 412 3.35 8.10 22.73
CA ASP A 412 3.31 7.11 23.80
C ASP A 412 2.05 6.23 23.70
N HIS A 413 0.89 6.81 23.33
CA HIS A 413 -0.33 6.05 23.07
C HIS A 413 -0.20 5.11 21.85
N ILE A 414 0.50 5.51 20.78
CA ILE A 414 0.71 4.65 19.62
C ILE A 414 1.67 3.50 19.96
N VAL A 415 2.73 3.82 20.71
CA VAL A 415 3.84 2.91 21.02
C VAL A 415 3.50 1.90 22.11
N SER A 416 2.82 2.34 23.16
CA SER A 416 2.69 1.59 24.43
C SER A 416 1.27 1.21 24.80
N ALA A 417 0.23 1.83 24.24
CA ALA A 417 -1.13 1.48 24.61
C ALA A 417 -1.49 0.06 24.16
N GLU A 418 -2.32 -0.61 24.97
CA GLU A 418 -2.96 -1.89 24.64
C GLU A 418 -3.99 -1.72 23.52
N VAL A 419 -4.72 -0.60 23.54
CA VAL A 419 -5.69 -0.18 22.52
C VAL A 419 -5.21 1.10 21.85
N ILE A 420 -4.89 1.01 20.56
CA ILE A 420 -4.62 2.17 19.71
C ILE A 420 -5.93 2.70 19.14
N GLN A 421 -6.19 3.99 19.35
CA GLN A 421 -7.33 4.67 18.73
C GLN A 421 -6.90 5.35 17.43
N SER A 422 -7.59 5.09 16.32
CA SER A 422 -7.25 5.65 15.01
C SER A 422 -7.38 7.18 14.99
N GLU A 423 -8.19 7.77 15.87
CA GLU A 423 -8.27 9.22 16.08
C GLU A 423 -6.97 9.78 16.67
N ASN A 424 -6.34 9.08 17.61
CA ASN A 424 -5.06 9.49 18.19
C ASN A 424 -3.92 9.35 17.17
N VAL A 425 -3.94 8.30 16.34
CA VAL A 425 -3.02 8.18 15.20
C VAL A 425 -3.21 9.36 14.23
N SER A 426 -4.46 9.69 13.91
CA SER A 426 -4.79 10.82 13.02
C SER A 426 -4.34 12.17 13.60
N ALA A 427 -4.54 12.39 14.91
CA ALA A 427 -4.08 13.58 15.61
C ALA A 427 -2.55 13.66 15.66
N TYR A 428 -1.86 12.55 15.86
CA TYR A 428 -0.40 12.45 15.81
C TYR A 428 0.14 12.86 14.43
N ILE A 429 -0.37 12.27 13.36
CA ILE A 429 0.01 12.57 11.98
C ILE A 429 -0.32 14.02 11.61
N ALA A 430 -1.49 14.52 12.03
CA ALA A 430 -1.87 15.91 11.80
C ALA A 430 -0.95 16.88 12.54
N THR A 431 -0.57 16.58 13.78
CA THR A 431 0.37 17.41 14.56
C THR A 431 1.77 17.41 13.92
N LEU A 432 2.28 16.24 13.53
CA LEU A 432 3.56 16.10 12.85
C LEU A 432 3.59 16.89 11.53
N SER A 433 2.56 16.71 10.69
CA SER A 433 2.47 17.40 9.41
C SER A 433 2.29 18.91 9.56
N ASN A 434 1.53 19.36 10.56
CA ASN A 434 1.38 20.78 10.86
C ASN A 434 2.68 21.41 11.33
N PHE A 435 3.45 20.71 12.18
CA PHE A 435 4.77 21.18 12.59
C PHE A 435 5.69 21.36 11.37
N LEU A 436 5.85 20.30 10.56
CA LEU A 436 6.73 20.32 9.39
C LEU A 436 6.29 21.37 8.36
N THR A 437 5.00 21.41 8.01
CA THR A 437 4.50 22.32 6.96
C THR A 437 4.46 23.79 7.39
N LYS A 438 4.29 24.09 8.69
CA LYS A 438 4.35 25.48 9.20
C LYS A 438 5.78 25.98 9.40
N LYS A 439 6.70 25.13 9.86
CA LYS A 439 8.10 25.52 10.08
C LYS A 439 8.92 25.52 8.80
N GLY A 440 8.61 24.61 7.87
CA GLY A 440 9.45 24.33 6.71
C GLY A 440 10.61 23.40 7.07
N GLU A 441 11.18 22.76 6.04
CA GLU A 441 12.22 21.73 6.21
C GLU A 441 13.51 22.32 6.80
N GLY A 442 13.96 23.49 6.33
CA GLY A 442 15.16 24.16 6.84
C GLY A 442 15.12 24.45 8.35
N VAL A 443 14.07 25.12 8.83
CA VAL A 443 13.91 25.44 10.26
C VAL A 443 13.74 24.17 11.10
N ALA A 444 13.00 23.17 10.60
CA ALA A 444 12.86 21.90 11.30
C ALA A 444 14.21 21.17 11.42
N THR A 445 15.07 21.27 10.39
CA THR A 445 16.43 20.69 10.39
C THR A 445 17.31 21.32 11.44
N GLU A 446 17.29 22.66 11.57
CA GLU A 446 18.04 23.38 12.61
C GLU A 446 17.60 22.97 14.02
N LEU A 447 16.30 22.73 14.23
CA LEU A 447 15.74 22.40 15.54
C LEU A 447 15.89 20.93 15.92
N LEU A 448 15.78 20.00 14.96
CA LEU A 448 15.59 18.57 15.23
C LEU A 448 16.60 17.65 14.53
N GLY A 449 17.39 18.19 13.60
CA GLY A 449 18.36 17.47 12.78
C GLY A 449 17.76 16.89 11.50
N GLU A 450 18.60 16.77 10.47
CA GLU A 450 18.24 16.30 9.13
C GLU A 450 17.61 14.90 9.14
N THR A 451 18.24 13.96 9.85
CA THR A 451 17.76 12.58 9.97
C THR A 451 16.36 12.51 10.58
N TRP A 452 16.04 13.39 11.53
CA TRP A 452 14.72 13.44 12.14
C TRP A 452 13.67 13.92 11.12
N VAL A 453 13.98 14.98 10.37
CA VAL A 453 13.06 15.56 9.38
C VAL A 453 12.77 14.55 8.27
N MET A 454 13.80 13.91 7.71
CA MET A 454 13.61 12.89 6.68
C MET A 454 12.79 11.69 7.19
N ARG A 455 12.98 11.28 8.45
CA ARG A 455 12.17 10.22 9.08
C ARG A 455 10.71 10.64 9.22
N ALA A 456 10.47 11.87 9.69
CA ALA A 456 9.13 12.42 9.83
C ALA A 456 8.39 12.50 8.48
N GLU A 457 9.06 12.94 7.41
CA GLU A 457 8.48 12.96 6.07
C GLU A 457 8.19 11.56 5.53
N SER A 458 9.08 10.60 5.79
CA SER A 458 8.86 9.20 5.42
C SER A 458 7.62 8.64 6.12
N ILE A 459 7.43 8.92 7.41
CA ILE A 459 6.22 8.53 8.16
C ILE A 459 4.97 9.20 7.57
N LEU A 460 5.04 10.50 7.27
CA LEU A 460 3.92 11.22 6.65
C LEU A 460 3.59 10.67 5.25
N SER A 461 4.58 10.34 4.43
CA SER A 461 4.35 9.74 3.10
C SER A 461 3.78 8.33 3.23
N MET A 462 4.30 7.49 4.12
CA MET A 462 3.76 6.15 4.41
C MET A 462 2.29 6.23 4.82
N TYR A 463 1.96 7.09 5.79
CA TYR A 463 0.58 7.25 6.26
C TYR A 463 -0.34 7.80 5.17
N ARG A 464 0.10 8.82 4.43
CA ARG A 464 -0.66 9.36 3.30
C ARG A 464 -0.94 8.29 2.23
N THR A 465 0.05 7.47 1.91
CA THR A 465 -0.03 6.46 0.84
C THR A 465 -0.61 5.13 1.30
N GLN A 466 -0.84 4.95 2.61
CA GLN A 466 -1.36 3.72 3.21
C GLN A 466 -0.57 2.49 2.74
N SER A 467 0.76 2.58 2.79
CA SER A 467 1.67 1.60 2.19
C SER A 467 2.54 0.85 3.21
N GLY A 468 2.33 1.05 4.51
CA GLY A 468 3.04 0.30 5.54
C GLY A 468 2.79 -1.20 5.37
N TYR A 469 3.85 -2.01 5.36
CA TYR A 469 3.77 -3.47 5.25
C TYR A 469 2.92 -4.03 4.09
N PHE A 470 2.80 -3.32 2.96
CA PHE A 470 2.06 -3.82 1.80
C PHE A 470 2.52 -5.22 1.33
N ASN A 471 3.81 -5.54 1.48
CA ASN A 471 4.38 -6.86 1.16
C ASN A 471 3.76 -8.03 1.95
N ALA A 472 3.15 -7.78 3.11
CA ALA A 472 2.58 -8.79 3.98
C ALA A 472 1.14 -9.20 3.63
N PHE A 473 0.49 -8.48 2.70
CA PHE A 473 -0.85 -8.86 2.25
C PHE A 473 -0.85 -10.01 1.26
N ILE A 474 0.21 -10.09 0.44
CA ILE A 474 0.27 -11.09 -0.61
C ILE A 474 0.29 -12.51 -0.04
N PRO A 475 1.13 -12.84 0.98
CA PRO A 475 1.09 -14.14 1.65
C PRO A 475 -0.30 -14.47 2.21
N LEU A 476 -0.98 -13.50 2.83
CA LEU A 476 -2.34 -13.68 3.32
C LEU A 476 -3.33 -14.03 2.18
N VAL A 477 -3.28 -13.33 1.04
CA VAL A 477 -4.10 -13.66 -0.14
C VAL A 477 -3.80 -15.09 -0.63
N THR A 478 -2.51 -15.46 -0.76
CA THR A 478 -2.14 -16.81 -1.21
C THR A 478 -2.62 -17.90 -0.23
N SER A 479 -2.54 -17.67 1.07
CA SER A 479 -3.00 -18.65 2.08
C SER A 479 -4.50 -18.92 1.98
N ARG A 480 -5.31 -17.89 1.66
CA ARG A 480 -6.77 -17.99 1.54
C ARG A 480 -7.21 -18.58 0.21
N ASN A 481 -6.37 -18.54 -0.82
CA ASN A 481 -6.65 -19.14 -2.13
C ASN A 481 -6.69 -20.67 -2.14
N LYS A 482 -6.14 -21.33 -1.11
CA LYS A 482 -6.19 -22.80 -0.93
C LYS A 482 -7.60 -23.37 -1.09
N VAL A 483 -8.65 -22.60 -0.79
CA VAL A 483 -10.04 -23.00 -0.99
C VAL A 483 -10.39 -23.32 -2.45
N ILE A 484 -9.78 -22.64 -3.42
CA ILE A 484 -10.05 -22.86 -4.86
C ILE A 484 -9.56 -24.25 -5.28
N LYS A 485 -8.33 -24.61 -4.91
CA LYS A 485 -7.74 -25.93 -5.17
C LYS A 485 -8.57 -27.02 -4.50
N ARG A 486 -8.98 -26.81 -3.24
CA ARG A 486 -9.84 -27.73 -2.50
C ARG A 486 -11.17 -27.98 -3.21
N THR A 487 -11.91 -26.92 -3.53
CA THR A 487 -13.22 -27.08 -4.17
C THR A 487 -13.06 -27.76 -5.53
N ALA A 488 -12.00 -27.43 -6.29
CA ALA A 488 -11.73 -28.06 -7.58
C ALA A 488 -11.43 -29.57 -7.45
N SER A 489 -10.69 -30.00 -6.43
CA SER A 489 -10.39 -31.43 -6.17
C SER A 489 -11.64 -32.29 -5.97
N VAL A 490 -12.73 -31.66 -5.49
CA VAL A 490 -14.03 -32.30 -5.29
C VAL A 490 -15.02 -31.97 -6.41
N GLY A 491 -14.53 -31.53 -7.57
CA GLY A 491 -15.36 -31.25 -8.75
C GLY A 491 -16.14 -29.94 -8.73
N VAL A 492 -15.91 -29.07 -7.73
CA VAL A 492 -16.54 -27.74 -7.61
C VAL A 492 -15.54 -26.67 -8.03
N ARG A 493 -15.60 -26.26 -9.30
CA ARG A 493 -14.79 -25.16 -9.81
C ARG A 493 -15.64 -23.89 -9.98
N PRO A 494 -15.29 -22.75 -9.35
CA PRO A 494 -15.97 -21.48 -9.59
C PRO A 494 -15.91 -21.09 -11.07
N SER A 495 -16.96 -20.46 -11.59
CA SER A 495 -16.89 -19.84 -12.92
C SER A 495 -15.77 -18.78 -12.95
N VAL A 496 -15.22 -18.50 -14.13
CA VAL A 496 -14.19 -17.46 -14.30
C VAL A 496 -14.69 -16.10 -13.79
N SER A 497 -15.94 -15.74 -14.07
CA SER A 497 -16.56 -14.50 -13.59
C SER A 497 -16.61 -14.44 -12.06
N THR A 498 -17.08 -15.51 -11.42
CA THR A 498 -17.11 -15.64 -9.95
C THR A 498 -15.72 -15.59 -9.36
N LEU A 499 -14.75 -16.29 -9.96
CA LEU A 499 -13.36 -16.29 -9.51
C LEU A 499 -12.79 -14.87 -9.53
N LEU A 500 -12.90 -14.16 -10.66
CA LEU A 500 -12.34 -12.81 -10.75
C LEU A 500 -13.07 -11.80 -9.86
N ALA A 501 -14.39 -11.88 -9.74
CA ALA A 501 -15.15 -11.02 -8.84
C ALA A 501 -14.77 -11.26 -7.36
N THR A 502 -14.51 -12.51 -6.97
CA THR A 502 -14.33 -12.85 -5.55
C THR A 502 -12.88 -13.06 -5.14
N ARG A 503 -11.92 -13.14 -6.08
CA ARG A 503 -10.51 -13.48 -5.78
C ARG A 503 -9.49 -12.52 -6.37
N ASN A 504 -9.81 -11.69 -7.34
CA ASN A 504 -8.81 -10.90 -8.07
C ASN A 504 -8.25 -9.69 -7.28
N ALA A 505 -8.97 -9.24 -6.23
CA ALA A 505 -8.61 -8.12 -5.36
C ALA A 505 -7.97 -6.90 -6.07
N PRO A 506 -8.55 -6.41 -7.20
CA PRO A 506 -7.88 -5.45 -8.06
C PRO A 506 -7.65 -4.11 -7.37
N LEU A 507 -8.55 -3.65 -6.49
CA LEU A 507 -8.36 -2.38 -5.79
C LEU A 507 -7.15 -2.40 -4.87
N LEU A 508 -6.94 -3.47 -4.13
CA LEU A 508 -5.77 -3.60 -3.26
C LEU A 508 -4.48 -3.65 -4.11
N PHE A 509 -4.45 -4.54 -5.11
CA PHE A 509 -3.23 -4.79 -5.88
C PHE A 509 -2.89 -3.71 -6.91
N LEU A 510 -3.86 -2.90 -7.32
CA LEU A 510 -3.63 -1.69 -8.11
C LEU A 510 -3.47 -0.46 -7.21
N LEU A 511 -3.27 -0.64 -5.91
CA LEU A 511 -3.01 0.46 -4.97
C LEU A 511 -4.09 1.55 -5.03
N ALA A 512 -5.36 1.17 -5.20
CA ALA A 512 -6.48 2.09 -5.27
C ALA A 512 -6.65 2.89 -3.96
N TYR A 513 -6.19 2.33 -2.84
CA TYR A 513 -6.18 3.00 -1.53
C TYR A 513 -4.93 3.88 -1.31
N ASN A 514 -4.00 3.92 -2.27
CA ASN A 514 -2.81 4.73 -2.21
C ASN A 514 -3.06 6.10 -2.86
N THR A 515 -3.05 7.15 -2.03
CA THR A 515 -3.35 8.52 -2.49
C THR A 515 -2.29 9.11 -3.42
N SER A 516 -1.10 8.49 -3.52
CA SER A 516 -0.13 8.85 -4.56
C SER A 516 -0.58 8.39 -5.95
N ILE A 517 -1.55 7.48 -6.07
CA ILE A 517 -2.08 6.96 -7.33
C ILE A 517 -3.38 7.65 -7.68
N ILE A 518 -4.36 7.57 -6.78
CA ILE A 518 -5.71 8.09 -6.98
C ILE A 518 -6.18 8.79 -5.71
N GLY A 519 -6.85 9.94 -5.84
CA GLY A 519 -7.25 10.75 -4.68
C GLY A 519 -8.31 10.07 -3.80
N THR A 520 -9.25 9.35 -4.42
CA THR A 520 -10.32 8.62 -3.75
C THR A 520 -10.37 7.21 -4.33
N PRO A 521 -10.32 6.15 -3.50
CA PRO A 521 -10.47 4.79 -3.99
C PRO A 521 -11.86 4.59 -4.61
N PRO A 522 -11.98 4.00 -5.81
CA PRO A 522 -13.27 3.53 -6.31
C PRO A 522 -13.87 2.49 -5.35
N ARG A 523 -15.18 2.34 -5.38
CA ARG A 523 -15.90 1.33 -4.59
C ARG A 523 -16.36 0.20 -5.50
N LEU A 524 -16.09 -1.04 -5.10
CA LEU A 524 -16.63 -2.21 -5.78
C LEU A 524 -18.01 -2.60 -5.27
N LEU A 525 -18.40 -2.13 -4.08
CA LEU A 525 -19.71 -2.41 -3.51
C LEU A 525 -20.67 -1.24 -3.64
N LYS A 526 -21.92 -1.58 -3.99
CA LYS A 526 -23.08 -0.79 -3.60
C LYS A 526 -23.48 -1.24 -2.19
N PRO A 527 -23.46 -0.36 -1.19
CA PRO A 527 -23.85 -0.74 0.17
C PRO A 527 -25.27 -1.29 0.19
N THR A 528 -25.44 -2.42 0.87
CA THR A 528 -26.75 -2.99 1.21
C THR A 528 -26.75 -3.31 2.70
N PRO A 529 -27.93 -3.41 3.35
CA PRO A 529 -27.98 -3.88 4.73
C PRO A 529 -27.21 -5.19 4.87
N PHE A 530 -26.41 -5.31 5.93
CA PHE A 530 -25.54 -6.46 6.18
C PHE A 530 -26.32 -7.76 5.92
N ASN A 531 -25.83 -8.55 4.96
CA ASN A 531 -26.62 -9.50 4.18
C ASN A 531 -26.89 -10.81 4.94
N GLN A 532 -27.53 -10.71 6.11
CA GLN A 532 -27.83 -11.84 7.01
C GLN A 532 -28.69 -12.92 6.35
N GLY A 533 -29.46 -12.58 5.31
CA GLY A 533 -30.44 -13.49 4.69
C GLY A 533 -29.91 -14.44 3.62
N LYS A 534 -28.92 -14.06 2.79
CA LYS A 534 -28.44 -14.90 1.66
C LYS A 534 -27.23 -15.78 2.01
N ALA A 535 -26.43 -15.37 2.98
CA ALA A 535 -25.19 -16.05 3.36
C ALA A 535 -25.32 -16.91 4.62
N HIS A 536 -26.50 -16.92 5.26
CA HIS A 536 -26.76 -17.56 6.55
C HIS A 536 -25.67 -17.28 7.59
N LEU A 537 -25.22 -16.02 7.64
CA LEU A 537 -24.20 -15.56 8.56
C LEU A 537 -24.82 -15.33 9.94
N LEU A 538 -24.40 -16.14 10.90
CA LEU A 538 -24.82 -16.09 12.28
C LEU A 538 -23.85 -15.24 13.12
N SER A 539 -24.42 -14.49 14.06
CA SER A 539 -23.73 -13.67 15.05
C SER A 539 -23.61 -14.44 16.36
N TYR A 540 -22.45 -14.37 17.00
CA TYR A 540 -22.29 -14.96 18.33
C TYR A 540 -23.23 -14.30 19.34
N GLU A 541 -23.27 -12.96 19.33
CA GLU A 541 -24.06 -12.16 20.26
C GLU A 541 -25.57 -12.38 20.13
N ARG A 542 -26.07 -12.41 18.88
CA ARG A 542 -27.50 -12.52 18.64
C ARG A 542 -27.99 -13.97 18.61
N ASP A 543 -27.22 -14.85 17.99
CA ASP A 543 -27.70 -16.18 17.61
C ASP A 543 -27.11 -17.25 18.55
N PHE A 544 -25.78 -17.37 18.64
CA PHE A 544 -25.17 -18.47 19.41
C PHE A 544 -25.41 -18.36 20.91
N LYS A 545 -25.25 -17.18 21.52
CA LYS A 545 -25.54 -16.97 22.96
C LYS A 545 -26.97 -17.33 23.34
N ALA A 546 -27.91 -17.22 22.40
CA ALA A 546 -29.30 -17.59 22.61
C ALA A 546 -29.56 -19.10 22.46
N TRP A 547 -28.71 -19.82 21.73
CA TRP A 547 -28.94 -21.21 21.34
C TRP A 547 -28.05 -22.21 22.08
N TYR A 548 -26.88 -21.78 22.55
CA TYR A 548 -25.84 -22.64 23.10
C TYR A 548 -25.21 -22.01 24.34
N THR A 549 -24.70 -22.87 25.22
CA THR A 549 -23.81 -22.45 26.31
C THR A 549 -22.46 -21.96 25.76
N PRO A 550 -21.67 -21.19 26.54
CA PRO A 550 -20.32 -20.78 26.13
C PRO A 550 -19.42 -21.97 25.77
N GLU A 551 -19.47 -23.05 26.55
CA GLU A 551 -18.69 -24.26 26.34
C GLU A 551 -19.08 -24.96 25.02
N GLU A 552 -20.37 -25.16 24.79
CA GLU A 552 -20.87 -25.73 23.53
C GLU A 552 -20.49 -24.86 22.32
N THR A 553 -20.56 -23.54 22.47
CA THR A 553 -20.19 -22.61 21.40
C THR A 553 -18.70 -22.72 21.05
N LEU A 554 -17.84 -22.75 22.06
CA LEU A 554 -16.40 -22.93 21.87
C LEU A 554 -16.10 -24.27 21.18
N GLU A 555 -16.73 -25.37 21.60
CA GLU A 555 -16.58 -26.67 20.97
C GLU A 555 -17.03 -26.65 19.49
N LEU A 556 -18.15 -26.01 19.18
CA LEU A 556 -18.65 -25.86 17.81
C LEU A 556 -17.66 -25.06 16.95
N PHE A 557 -17.09 -23.98 17.49
CA PHE A 557 -16.12 -23.14 16.78
C PHE A 557 -14.82 -23.91 16.50
N ILE A 558 -14.29 -24.61 17.51
CA ILE A 558 -13.11 -25.47 17.37
C ILE A 558 -13.38 -26.57 16.33
N HIS A 559 -14.50 -27.26 16.43
CA HIS A 559 -14.86 -28.36 15.52
C HIS A 559 -15.01 -27.89 14.08
N SER A 560 -15.70 -26.77 13.84
CA SER A 560 -15.86 -26.17 12.51
C SER A 560 -14.51 -25.84 11.87
N LYS A 561 -13.62 -25.20 12.63
CA LYS A 561 -12.31 -24.78 12.14
C LYS A 561 -11.36 -25.97 11.95
N ARG A 562 -11.36 -26.95 12.87
CA ARG A 562 -10.62 -28.21 12.73
C ARG A 562 -11.06 -28.97 11.48
N THR A 563 -12.36 -29.12 11.25
CA THR A 563 -12.89 -29.84 10.08
C THR A 563 -12.45 -29.16 8.79
N THR A 564 -12.49 -27.83 8.76
CA THR A 564 -11.99 -27.05 7.62
C THR A 564 -10.50 -27.31 7.39
N LEU A 565 -9.67 -27.24 8.44
CA LEU A 565 -8.22 -27.47 8.34
C LEU A 565 -7.85 -28.92 7.97
N GLN A 566 -8.62 -29.92 8.42
CA GLN A 566 -8.43 -31.31 8.01
C GLN A 566 -8.70 -31.50 6.52
N MET A 567 -9.76 -30.88 6.00
CA MET A 567 -10.02 -30.86 4.55
C MET A 567 -8.89 -30.17 3.76
N ASP A 568 -8.27 -29.14 4.33
CA ASP A 568 -7.07 -28.50 3.72
C ASP A 568 -5.89 -29.46 3.62
N LYS A 569 -5.65 -30.31 4.64
CA LYS A 569 -4.58 -31.31 4.61
C LYS A 569 -4.89 -32.43 3.60
N GLU A 570 -6.08 -33.02 3.67
CA GLU A 570 -6.46 -34.16 2.82
C GLU A 570 -6.54 -33.82 1.32
N GLY A 571 -6.93 -32.59 0.99
CA GLY A 571 -6.99 -32.11 -0.40
C GLY A 571 -5.63 -31.81 -1.03
N MET A 572 -4.54 -31.78 -0.25
CA MET A 572 -3.17 -31.61 -0.75
C MET A 572 -2.41 -32.93 -0.94
N GLU A 573 -2.92 -34.04 -0.41
CA GLU A 573 -2.30 -35.37 -0.47
C GLU A 573 -2.84 -36.25 -1.62
N LYS A 574 -3.88 -35.78 -2.33
CA LYS A 574 -4.42 -36.39 -3.55
C LYS A 574 -4.10 -35.54 -4.75
#